data_AF-A0A1C5UU25-F1
#
_entry.id   AF-A0A1C5UU25-F1
#
_cell.length_a   1.000
_cell.length_b   1.000
_cell.length_c   1.000
_cell.angle_alpha   90.00
_cell.angle_beta   90.00
_cell.angle_gamma   90.00
#
_symmetry.space_group_name_H-M   'P 1'
#
loop_
_entity.id
_entity.type
_entity.pdbx_description
1 polymer ?
#
loop_
_entity_poly.entity_id
_entity_poly.type
_entity_poly.pdbx_seq_one_letter_code
_entity_poly.pdbx_strand_id
1 'polypeptide(L)'
;MEERLWTKKYLFSLLLVFGVNMGYALLNSVMAIYGSVLTSSSVVGGYMITVFTLSALFIRLFIKKLNEKINNKNLLIIGLLLTIIAAIGYCFSKNVYLFLLFRIIHGLGFGISLTCATAISNEYVPAQD
;
A
#
# COMPACT_ATOMS: atom_id res chain seq x y z
N MET A 1 33.21 13.12 -9.55
CA MET A 1 33.00 13.47 -8.13
C MET A 1 31.73 12.75 -7.75
N GLU A 2 31.81 11.63 -7.02
CA GLU A 2 30.64 10.79 -6.71
C GLU A 2 29.54 11.65 -6.06
N GLU A 3 28.38 11.75 -6.72
CA GLU A 3 27.24 12.44 -6.12
C GLU A 3 26.79 11.68 -4.87
N ARG A 4 26.70 12.40 -3.73
CA ARG A 4 26.32 11.80 -2.46
C ARG A 4 24.87 11.30 -2.51
N LEU A 5 24.69 9.98 -2.38
CA LEU A 5 23.38 9.30 -2.27
C LEU A 5 22.48 9.89 -1.17
N TRP A 6 23.08 10.29 -0.05
CA TRP A 6 22.37 10.79 1.14
C TRP A 6 21.91 12.24 0.98
N THR A 7 21.08 12.51 -0.02
CA THR A 7 20.41 13.80 -0.17
C THR A 7 19.17 13.88 0.74
N LYS A 8 18.78 15.10 1.14
CA LYS A 8 17.54 15.30 1.91
C LYS A 8 16.32 14.70 1.20
N LYS A 9 16.26 14.83 -0.13
CA LYS A 9 15.18 14.29 -0.97
C LYS A 9 15.10 12.77 -0.91
N TYR A 10 16.25 12.09 -1.00
CA TYR A 10 16.34 10.63 -0.87
C TYR A 10 15.96 10.15 0.54
N LEU A 11 16.37 10.86 1.59
CA LEU A 11 15.99 10.50 2.96
C LEU A 11 14.47 10.64 3.20
N PHE A 12 13.84 11.68 2.65
CA PHE A 12 12.39 11.84 2.70
C PHE A 12 11.63 10.74 1.92
N SER A 13 12.16 10.30 0.77
CA SER A 13 11.53 9.24 -0.01
C SER A 13 11.63 7.87 0.68
N LEU A 14 12.78 7.57 1.30
CA LEU A 14 12.96 6.40 2.17
C LEU A 14 11.95 6.41 3.32
N LEU A 15 11.77 7.55 3.98
CA LEU A 15 10.82 7.69 5.09
C LEU A 15 9.37 7.49 4.62
N LEU A 16 9.01 7.93 3.41
CA LEU A 16 7.71 7.64 2.80
C LEU A 16 7.50 6.15 2.55
N VAL A 17 8.47 5.46 1.93
CA VAL A 17 8.40 4.01 1.67
C VAL A 17 8.31 3.23 2.99
N PHE A 18 9.09 3.64 3.99
CA PHE A 18 9.05 3.08 5.33
C PHE A 18 7.67 3.26 5.97
N GLY A 19 7.11 4.47 5.95
CA GLY A 19 5.80 4.76 6.54
C GLY A 19 4.67 3.94 5.90
N VAL A 20 4.67 3.82 4.56
CA VAL A 20 3.68 2.99 3.83
C VAL A 20 3.80 1.52 4.22
N ASN A 21 5.01 0.96 4.31
CA ASN A 21 5.22 -0.43 4.70
C ASN A 21 4.89 -0.68 6.17
N MET A 22 5.22 0.25 7.06
CA MET A 22 4.94 0.12 8.49
C MET A 22 3.44 0.11 8.75
N GLY A 23 2.67 1.05 8.16
CA GLY A 23 1.21 1.07 8.27
C GLY A 23 0.59 -0.22 7.75
N TYR A 24 1.08 -0.71 6.61
CA TYR A 24 0.69 -2.00 6.05
C TYR A 24 0.96 -3.17 7.02
N ALA A 25 2.18 -3.29 7.54
CA ALA A 25 2.60 -4.42 8.37
C ALA A 25 1.80 -4.50 9.67
N LEU A 26 1.58 -3.36 10.32
CA LEU A 26 0.76 -3.26 11.54
C LEU A 26 -0.68 -3.71 11.26
N LEU A 27 -1.28 -3.19 10.19
CA LEU A 27 -2.67 -3.52 9.88
C LEU A 27 -2.83 -4.99 9.49
N ASN A 28 -1.89 -5.56 8.71
CA ASN A 28 -1.97 -6.97 8.33
C ASN A 28 -1.81 -7.92 9.53
N SER A 29 -0.91 -7.58 10.47
CA SER A 29 -0.73 -8.38 11.68
C SER A 29 -2.01 -8.42 12.54
N VAL A 30 -2.65 -7.26 12.73
CA VAL A 30 -3.93 -7.18 13.46
C VAL A 30 -5.03 -7.93 12.72
N MET A 31 -5.14 -7.79 11.40
CA MET A 31 -6.22 -8.43 10.62
C MET A 31 -6.12 -9.95 10.59
N ALA A 32 -4.91 -10.50 10.62
CA ALA A 32 -4.69 -11.95 10.72
C ALA A 32 -5.34 -12.55 11.98
N ILE A 33 -5.30 -11.80 13.09
CA ILE A 33 -5.89 -12.19 14.37
C ILE A 33 -7.37 -11.81 14.43
N TYR A 34 -7.75 -10.63 13.90
CA TYR A 34 -9.12 -10.12 13.99
C TYR A 34 -10.14 -11.03 13.29
N GLY A 35 -9.75 -11.67 12.17
CA GLY A 35 -10.63 -12.61 11.46
C GLY A 35 -11.08 -13.80 12.32
N SER A 36 -10.21 -14.30 13.21
CA SER A 36 -10.56 -15.39 14.12
C SER A 36 -11.47 -14.92 15.26
N VAL A 37 -11.32 -13.69 15.73
CA VAL A 37 -12.22 -13.08 16.74
C VAL A 37 -13.62 -12.87 16.18
N LEU A 38 -13.73 -12.44 14.93
CA LEU A 38 -15.02 -12.08 14.32
C LEU A 38 -15.89 -13.30 13.96
N THR A 39 -15.27 -14.44 13.63
CA THR A 39 -15.98 -15.60 13.05
C THR A 39 -15.70 -16.93 13.75
N SER A 40 -14.87 -16.93 14.80
CA SER A 40 -14.34 -18.13 15.46
C SER A 40 -13.55 -19.06 14.52
N SER A 41 -13.21 -18.60 13.30
CA SER A 41 -12.48 -19.36 12.29
C SER A 41 -11.21 -18.64 11.85
N SER A 42 -10.06 -19.31 11.97
CA SER A 42 -8.76 -18.80 11.52
C SER A 42 -8.65 -18.64 10.00
N VAL A 43 -9.50 -19.35 9.24
CA VAL A 43 -9.50 -19.31 7.76
C VAL A 43 -9.86 -17.92 7.24
N VAL A 44 -10.71 -17.18 7.96
CA VAL A 44 -11.17 -15.85 7.55
C VAL A 44 -10.04 -14.82 7.56
N GLY A 45 -9.12 -14.91 8.52
CA GLY A 45 -7.89 -14.10 8.51
C GLY A 45 -7.05 -14.36 7.25
N GLY A 46 -6.95 -15.62 6.83
CA GLY A 46 -6.30 -16.02 5.58
C GLY A 46 -6.95 -15.37 4.34
N TYR A 47 -8.29 -15.41 4.24
CA TYR A 47 -9.00 -14.75 3.14
C TYR A 47 -8.75 -13.25 3.08
N MET A 48 -8.75 -12.57 4.23
CA MET A 48 -8.48 -11.13 4.30
C MET A 48 -7.07 -10.78 3.81
N ILE A 49 -6.07 -11.62 4.11
CA ILE A 49 -4.70 -11.45 3.61
C ILE A 49 -4.64 -11.71 2.11
N THR A 50 -5.22 -12.81 1.63
CA THR A 50 -5.18 -13.20 0.21
C THR A 50 -5.87 -12.18 -0.69
N VAL A 51 -7.08 -11.73 -0.35
CA VAL A 51 -7.84 -10.76 -1.16
C VAL A 51 -7.09 -9.43 -1.27
N PHE A 52 -6.50 -8.96 -0.17
CA PHE A 52 -5.65 -7.78 -0.18
C PHE A 52 -4.44 -7.96 -1.09
N THR A 53 -3.70 -9.06 -0.93
CA THR A 53 -2.48 -9.32 -1.68
C THR A 53 -2.76 -9.43 -3.18
N LEU A 54 -3.83 -10.14 -3.57
CA LEU A 54 -4.26 -10.25 -4.96
C LEU A 54 -4.63 -8.89 -5.54
N SER A 55 -5.36 -8.06 -4.80
CA SER A 55 -5.73 -6.71 -5.24
C SER A 55 -4.50 -5.82 -5.42
N ALA A 56 -3.55 -5.90 -4.48
CA ALA A 56 -2.28 -5.16 -4.57
C ALA A 56 -1.42 -5.63 -5.75
N LEU A 57 -1.35 -6.93 -6.02
CA LEU A 57 -0.64 -7.46 -7.19
C LEU A 57 -1.33 -7.04 -8.50
N PHE A 58 -2.66 -7.08 -8.53
CA PHE A 58 -3.43 -6.72 -9.72
C PHE A 58 -3.18 -5.28 -10.13
N ILE A 59 -3.31 -4.30 -9.20
CA ILE A 59 -3.16 -2.89 -9.57
C ILE A 59 -1.75 -2.54 -10.05
N ARG A 60 -0.72 -3.24 -9.53
CA ARG A 60 0.68 -3.03 -9.90
C ARG A 60 0.91 -3.22 -11.40
N LEU A 61 0.20 -4.16 -12.03
CA LEU A 61 0.28 -4.41 -13.48
C LEU A 61 -0.19 -3.19 -14.31
N PHE A 62 -1.06 -2.35 -13.74
CA PHE A 62 -1.62 -1.20 -14.43
C PHE A 62 -0.91 0.12 -14.11
N ILE A 63 -0.02 0.16 -13.10
CA ILE A 63 0.67 1.39 -12.67
C ILE A 63 1.44 2.03 -13.83
N LYS A 64 2.12 1.22 -14.66
CA LYS A 64 2.86 1.74 -15.82
C LYS A 64 1.95 2.53 -16.77
N LYS A 65 0.77 1.98 -17.09
CA LYS A 65 -0.22 2.63 -17.95
C LYS A 65 -0.87 3.85 -17.28
N LEU A 66 -1.09 3.80 -15.97
CA LEU A 66 -1.57 4.95 -15.19
C LEU A 66 -0.55 6.09 -15.19
N ASN A 67 0.75 5.76 -15.13
CA ASN A 67 1.85 6.72 -15.16
C ASN A 67 1.99 7.49 -16.47
N GLU A 68 1.46 6.97 -17.58
CA GLU A 68 1.39 7.70 -18.86
C GLU A 68 0.46 8.93 -18.77
N LYS A 69 -0.48 8.95 -17.81
CA LYS A 69 -1.48 10.02 -17.64
C LYS A 69 -1.33 10.80 -16.33
N ILE A 70 -0.82 10.17 -15.27
CA ILE A 70 -0.75 10.72 -13.92
C ILE A 70 0.65 10.45 -13.37
N ASN A 71 1.39 11.47 -12.95
CA ASN A 71 2.73 11.28 -12.41
C ASN A 71 2.75 10.43 -11.10
N ASN A 72 3.91 9.84 -10.80
CA ASN A 72 4.11 8.99 -9.61
C ASN A 72 3.67 9.68 -8.30
N LYS A 73 3.93 10.98 -8.15
CA LYS A 73 3.58 11.73 -6.92
C LYS A 73 2.07 11.81 -6.72
N ASN A 74 1.31 12.09 -7.78
CA ASN A 74 -0.15 12.18 -7.73
C ASN A 74 -0.77 10.79 -7.55
N LEU A 75 -0.23 9.76 -8.21
CA LEU A 75 -0.66 8.37 -7.99
C LEU A 75 -0.40 7.92 -6.55
N LEU A 76 0.75 8.27 -5.96
CA LEU A 76 1.04 8.00 -4.55
C LEU A 76 -0.03 8.62 -3.64
N ILE A 77 -0.40 9.88 -3.87
CA ILE A 77 -1.48 10.53 -3.09
C ILE A 77 -2.80 9.79 -3.25
N ILE A 78 -3.17 9.38 -4.47
CA ILE A 78 -4.39 8.59 -4.71
C ILE A 78 -4.34 7.26 -3.94
N GLY A 79 -3.20 6.56 -3.98
CA GLY A 79 -3.01 5.31 -3.23
C GLY A 79 -3.14 5.48 -1.72
N LEU A 80 -2.60 6.56 -1.18
CA LEU A 80 -2.73 6.91 0.24
C LEU A 80 -4.18 7.24 0.61
N LEU A 81 -4.90 8.00 -0.23
CA LEU A 81 -6.31 8.30 -0.03
C LEU A 81 -7.17 7.02 -0.02
N LEU A 82 -6.95 6.10 -0.96
CA LEU A 82 -7.63 4.81 -0.98
C LEU A 82 -7.36 4.00 0.29
N THR A 83 -6.12 4.04 0.78
CA THR A 83 -5.72 3.38 2.03
C THR A 83 -6.44 3.98 3.24
N ILE A 84 -6.54 5.31 3.32
CA ILE A 84 -7.28 6.01 4.38
C ILE A 84 -8.77 5.69 4.31
N ILE A 85 -9.37 5.72 3.11
CA ILE A 85 -10.79 5.36 2.90
C ILE A 85 -11.05 3.93 3.38
N ALA A 86 -10.17 2.99 3.06
CA ALA A 86 -10.30 1.62 3.53
C ALA A 86 -10.15 1.50 5.05
N ALA A 87 -9.20 2.23 5.65
CA ALA A 87 -8.99 2.27 7.10
C ALA A 87 -10.24 2.77 7.84
N ILE A 88 -10.84 3.87 7.36
CA ILE A 88 -12.10 4.40 7.87
C ILE A 88 -13.23 3.38 7.65
N GLY A 89 -13.27 2.74 6.49
CA GLY A 89 -14.25 1.71 6.16
C GLY A 89 -14.27 0.52 7.11
N TYR A 90 -13.10 0.10 7.62
CA TYR A 90 -13.02 -0.96 8.62
C TYR A 90 -13.78 -0.61 9.90
N CYS A 91 -13.78 0.66 10.33
CA CYS A 91 -14.52 1.11 11.52
C CYS A 91 -16.04 0.92 11.40
N PHE A 92 -16.57 0.91 10.17
CA PHE A 92 -18.00 0.73 9.89
C PHE A 92 -18.34 -0.69 9.43
N SER A 93 -17.36 -1.58 9.34
CA SER A 93 -17.55 -2.93 8.83
C SER A 93 -18.13 -3.85 9.90
N LYS A 94 -19.41 -4.23 9.76
CA LYS A 94 -20.11 -5.11 10.71
C LYS A 94 -20.14 -6.59 10.31
N ASN A 95 -19.67 -6.92 9.11
CA ASN A 95 -19.62 -8.30 8.62
C ASN A 95 -18.37 -8.53 7.76
N VAL A 96 -18.06 -9.80 7.52
CA VAL A 96 -16.87 -10.23 6.78
C VAL A 96 -16.87 -9.71 5.33
N TYR A 97 -18.02 -9.70 4.66
CA TYR A 97 -18.11 -9.28 3.26
C TYR A 97 -17.72 -7.80 3.07
N LEU A 98 -18.20 -6.93 3.95
CA LEU A 98 -17.86 -5.51 3.92
C LEU A 98 -16.38 -5.30 4.26
N PHE A 99 -15.84 -6.07 5.21
CA PHE A 99 -14.40 -6.10 5.46
C PHE A 99 -13.61 -6.51 4.21
N LEU A 100 -14.00 -7.57 3.51
CA LEU A 100 -13.32 -8.03 2.29
C LEU A 100 -13.37 -6.96 1.18
N LEU A 101 -14.48 -6.23 1.04
CA LEU A 101 -14.58 -5.11 0.11
C LEU A 101 -13.54 -4.03 0.43
N PHE A 102 -13.45 -3.60 1.69
CA PHE A 102 -12.43 -2.62 2.09
C PHE A 102 -11.01 -3.18 2.00
N ARG A 103 -10.81 -4.50 2.14
CA ARG A 103 -9.51 -5.14 1.88
C ARG A 103 -9.09 -5.04 0.41
N ILE A 104 -10.03 -5.11 -0.54
CA ILE A 104 -9.74 -4.86 -1.95
C ILE A 104 -9.28 -3.41 -2.13
N ILE A 105 -10.06 -2.44 -1.63
CA ILE A 105 -9.74 -1.00 -1.73
C ILE A 105 -8.36 -0.71 -1.13
N HIS A 106 -8.08 -1.29 0.05
CA HIS A 106 -6.79 -1.15 0.70
C HIS A 106 -5.66 -1.79 -0.11
N GLY A 107 -5.86 -2.98 -0.66
CA GLY A 107 -4.87 -3.65 -1.51
C GLY A 107 -4.53 -2.80 -2.73
N LEU A 108 -5.54 -2.23 -3.39
CA LEU A 108 -5.33 -1.30 -4.51
C LEU A 108 -4.54 -0.06 -4.05
N GLY A 109 -4.95 0.57 -2.95
CA GLY A 109 -4.27 1.75 -2.41
C GLY A 109 -2.81 1.50 -2.04
N PHE A 110 -2.53 0.39 -1.34
CA PHE A 110 -1.18 -0.03 -0.97
C PHE A 110 -0.34 -0.38 -2.20
N GLY A 111 -0.90 -1.11 -3.16
CA GLY A 111 -0.21 -1.48 -4.40
C GLY A 111 0.26 -0.26 -5.18
N ILE A 112 -0.60 0.77 -5.31
CA ILE A 112 -0.24 2.06 -5.92
C ILE A 112 0.84 2.77 -5.10
N SER A 113 0.60 2.92 -3.78
CA SER A 113 1.47 3.70 -2.90
C SER A 113 2.89 3.17 -2.87
N LEU A 114 3.06 1.86 -2.69
CA LEU A 114 4.38 1.26 -2.61
C LEU A 114 5.14 1.39 -3.94
N THR A 115 4.50 1.08 -5.07
CA THR A 115 5.16 1.14 -6.38
C THR A 115 5.58 2.56 -6.74
N CYS A 116 4.70 3.55 -6.53
CA CYS A 116 5.03 4.94 -6.82
C CYS A 116 6.07 5.52 -5.84
N ALA A 117 6.01 5.18 -4.55
CA ALA A 117 7.00 5.63 -3.57
C ALA A 117 8.41 5.06 -3.85
N THR A 118 8.50 3.79 -4.27
CA THR A 118 9.77 3.18 -4.71
C THR A 118 10.27 3.82 -6.00
N ALA A 119 9.40 4.10 -6.97
CA ALA A 119 9.78 4.79 -8.20
C ALA A 119 10.35 6.19 -7.92
N ILE A 120 9.68 7.00 -7.09
CA ILE A 120 10.16 8.33 -6.67
C ILE A 120 11.51 8.23 -5.95
N SER A 121 11.70 7.20 -5.12
CA SER A 121 12.97 7.00 -4.42
C SER A 121 14.11 6.71 -5.40
N ASN A 122 13.85 5.91 -6.44
CA ASN A 122 14.82 5.61 -7.49
C ASN A 122 15.17 6.85 -8.34
N GLU A 123 14.23 7.77 -8.56
CA GLU A 123 14.51 9.04 -9.26
C GLU A 123 15.49 9.94 -8.49
N TYR A 124 15.65 9.76 -7.17
CA TYR A 124 16.60 10.52 -6.34
C TYR A 124 17.94 9.83 -6.15
N VAL A 125 18.12 8.62 -6.71
CA VAL A 125 19.43 7.97 -6.76
C VAL A 125 20.23 8.63 -7.89
N PRO A 126 21.41 9.22 -7.61
CA PRO A 126 22.24 9.83 -8.64
C PRO A 126 22.67 8.79 -9.68
N ALA A 127 22.70 9.21 -10.94
CA ALA A 127 23.17 8.35 -12.03
C ALA A 127 24.65 7.98 -11.78
N GLN A 128 24.95 6.69 -11.84
CA GLN A 128 26.33 6.23 -11.85
C GLN A 128 26.82 6.34 -13.31
N ASP A 129 27.65 7.34 -13.60
CA ASP A 129 28.45 7.41 -14.83
C ASP A 129 29.54 6.33 -14.82
#